data_AF-A0A7J9TKL5-F1
#
_entry.id   AF-A0A7J9TKL5-F1
#
_cell.length_a   1.000
_cell.length_b   1.000
_cell.length_c   1.000
_cell.angle_alpha   90.00
_cell.angle_beta   90.00
_cell.angle_gamma   90.00
#
_symmetry.space_group_name_H-M   'P 1'
#
loop_
_entity.id
_entity.type
_entity.pdbx_description
1 polymer ?
#
loop_
_entity_poly.entity_id
_entity_poly.type
_entity_poly.pdbx_seq_one_letter_code
_entity_poly.pdbx_strand_id
1 'polypeptide(L)' 'MFLDEGFGTLDSETLDAALNALESLRLSGRTIGVISHIDQLTRRIPVRIDVKRTGVGASTIHVKG' A
#
# COMPACT_ATOMS: atom_id res chain seq x y z
N MET A 1 12.34 -3.57 -1.24
CA MET A 1 12.18 -3.10 0.16
C MET A 1 10.72 -3.25 0.52
N PHE A 2 10.40 -3.71 1.73
CA PHE A 2 9.01 -3.82 2.19
C PHE A 2 8.79 -2.85 3.36
N LEU A 3 7.67 -2.14 3.31
CA LEU A 3 7.20 -1.28 4.38
C LEU A 3 5.93 -1.91 4.93
N ASP A 4 5.97 -2.25 6.21
CA ASP A 4 4.83 -2.80 6.94
C ASP A 4 4.27 -1.75 7.90
N GLU A 5 3.00 -1.91 8.26
CA GLU A 5 2.09 -1.00 8.97
C GLU A 5 2.68 0.23 9.70
N GLY A 6 2.02 1.39 9.53
CA GLY A 6 2.38 2.66 10.18
C GLY A 6 1.77 3.90 9.52
N PHE A 7 1.25 3.76 8.31
CA PHE A 7 0.56 4.86 7.61
C PHE A 7 -0.78 5.25 8.25
N GLY A 8 -1.39 4.36 9.05
CA GLY A 8 -2.74 4.56 9.60
C GLY A 8 -2.76 5.49 10.81
N THR A 9 -1.58 5.74 11.41
CA THR A 9 -1.40 6.68 12.51
C THR A 9 -0.98 8.07 12.02
N LEU A 10 -0.77 8.23 10.72
CA LEU A 10 -0.42 9.52 10.12
C LEU A 10 -1.68 10.34 9.89
N ASP A 11 -1.59 11.65 10.11
CA ASP A 11 -2.58 12.59 9.59
C ASP A 11 -2.53 12.60 8.04
N SER A 12 -3.54 13.23 7.44
CA SER A 12 -3.69 13.25 5.98
C SER A 12 -2.52 13.95 5.26
N GLU A 13 -1.91 14.97 5.84
CA GLU A 13 -0.81 15.72 5.23
C GLU A 13 0.48 14.88 5.26
N THR A 14 0.75 14.25 6.40
CA THR A 14 1.91 13.37 6.56
C THR A 14 1.79 12.12 5.69
N LEU A 15 0.58 11.56 5.56
CA LEU A 15 0.32 10.43 4.64
C LEU A 15 0.60 10.81 3.19
N ASP A 16 0.17 11.99 2.76
CA ASP A 16 0.42 12.50 1.40
C ASP A 16 1.91 12.69 1.13
N ALA A 17 2.65 13.26 2.08
CA ALA A 17 4.10 13.39 1.99
C ALA A 17 4.79 12.03 1.86
N ALA A 18 4.37 11.04 2.66
CA ALA A 18 4.91 9.69 2.60
C ALA A 18 4.63 9.00 1.26
N LEU A 19 3.41 9.16 0.72
CA LEU A 19 3.04 8.66 -0.61
C LEU A 19 3.91 9.27 -1.72
N ASN A 20 4.16 10.58 -1.68
CA ASN A 20 5.01 11.27 -2.65
C ASN A 20 6.47 10.77 -2.59
N ALA A 21 6.97 10.48 -1.38
CA ALA A 21 8.30 9.89 -1.21
C ALA A 21 8.39 8.47 -1.81
N LEU A 22 7.35 7.65 -1.63
CA LEU A 22 7.28 6.31 -2.22
C LEU A 22 7.28 6.35 -3.76
N GLU A 23 6.53 7.28 -4.35
CA GLU A 23 6.56 7.48 -5.80
C GLU A 23 7.93 7.91 -6.31
N SER A 24 8.59 8.83 -5.61
CA SER A 24 9.95 9.29 -5.95
C SER A 24 10.97 8.14 -5.92
N LEU A 25 10.87 7.26 -4.92
CA LEU A 25 11.72 6.08 -4.83
C LEU A 25 11.44 5.06 -5.95
N ARG A 26 10.17 4.88 -6.34
CA ARG A 26 9.82 4.06 -7.51
C ARG A 26 10.48 4.60 -8.78
N LEU A 27 10.44 5.93 -9.00
CA LEU A 27 11.06 6.57 -10.16
C LEU A 27 12.58 6.38 -10.21
N SER A 28 13.24 6.23 -9.05
CA SER A 28 14.67 5.88 -8.99
C SER A 28 15.01 4.44 -9.40
N GLY A 29 14.02 3.64 -9.85
CA GLY A 29 14.20 2.25 -10.23
C GLY A 29 14.17 1.28 -9.05
N ARG A 30 13.77 1.72 -7.86
CA ARG A 30 13.73 0.89 -6.66
C ARG A 30 12.35 0.28 -6.46
N THR A 31 12.28 -1.05 -6.41
CA THR A 31 11.03 -1.76 -6.12
C THR A 31 10.71 -1.71 -4.62
N ILE A 32 9.55 -1.15 -4.30
CA ILE A 32 9.02 -1.04 -2.94
C ILE A 32 7.66 -1.72 -2.88
N GLY A 33 7.49 -2.61 -1.92
CA GLY A 33 6.18 -3.16 -1.55
C GLY A 33 5.69 -2.47 -0.28
N VAL A 34 4.40 -2.14 -0.24
CA VAL A 34 3.78 -1.54 0.94
C VAL A 34 2.61 -2.39 1.39
N ILE A 35 2.55 -2.69 2.69
CA ILE A 35 1.46 -3.40 3.33
C ILE A 35 0.67 -2.37 4.13
N SER A 36 -0.62 -2.21 3.80
CA SER A 36 -1.47 -1.21 4.44
C SER A 36 -2.95 -1.57 4.29
N HIS A 37 -3.74 -1.18 5.28
CA HIS A 37 -5.20 -1.28 5.27
C HIS A 37 -5.88 0.04 4.87
N ILE A 38 -5.12 1.05 4.42
CA ILE A 38 -5.63 2.40 4.18
C ILE A 38 -6.13 2.56 2.75
N ASP A 39 -7.37 3.01 2.61
CA ASP A 39 -8.02 3.22 1.31
C ASP A 39 -7.35 4.28 0.44
N GLN A 40 -6.70 5.29 1.04
CA GLN A 40 -5.98 6.33 0.30
C GLN A 40 -4.78 5.75 -0.49
N LEU A 41 -4.05 4.79 0.09
CA LEU A 41 -2.93 4.11 -0.59
C LEU A 41 -3.40 3.36 -1.83
N THR A 42 -4.56 2.69 -1.69
CA THR A 42 -5.23 1.95 -2.76
C THR A 42 -5.52 2.81 -3.99
N ARG A 43 -5.80 4.10 -3.82
CA ARG A 43 -6.13 5.01 -4.94
C ARG A 43 -4.90 5.49 -5.72
N ARG A 44 -3.75 5.61 -5.05
CA ARG A 44 -2.50 6.12 -5.67
C ARG A 44 -1.64 5.02 -6.28
N ILE A 45 -1.73 3.79 -5.77
CA ILE A 45 -0.91 2.67 -6.25
C ILE A 45 -1.80 1.72 -7.07
N PRO A 46 -1.77 1.79 -8.42
CA PRO A 46 -2.67 1.00 -9.27
C PRO A 46 -2.34 -0.50 -9.26
N VAL A 47 -1.05 -0.85 -9.18
CA VAL A 47 -0.59 -2.24 -9.09
C VAL A 47 -0.56 -2.68 -7.64
N ARG A 48 -1.43 -3.62 -7.27
CA ARG A 48 -1.65 -4.03 -5.88
C ARG A 48 -2.14 -5.47 -5.79
N ILE A 49 -1.99 -6.06 -4.61
CA ILE A 49 -2.54 -7.37 -4.28
C ILE A 49 -3.62 -7.14 -3.22
N ASP A 50 -4.88 -7.29 -3.62
CA ASP A 50 -6.01 -7.19 -2.70
C ASP A 50 -6.17 -8.51 -1.94
N VAL A 51 -6.11 -8.45 -0.61
CA VAL A 51 -6.33 -9.61 0.26
C VAL A 51 -7.74 -9.51 0.85
N LYS A 52 -8.59 -10.52 0.59
CA LYS A 52 -9.96 -10.59 1.11
C LYS A 52 -10.14 -11.82 2.01
N ARG A 53 -10.60 -11.60 3.24
CA ARG A 53 -10.96 -12.68 4.18
C ARG A 53 -12.23 -13.39 3.69
N THR A 54 -12.27 -14.72 3.79
CA THR A 54 -13.39 -15.55 3.32
C THR A 54 -14.30 -16.07 4.44
N GLY A 55 -14.02 -15.72 5.70
CA GLY A 55 -14.84 -16.09 6.86
C GLY A 55 -14.58 -17.48 7.45
N VAL A 56 -13.90 -18.38 6.73
CA VAL A 56 -13.58 -19.75 7.17
C VAL A 56 -12.12 -19.91 7.65
N GLY A 57 -11.54 -18.83 8.20
CA GLY A 57 -10.11 -18.79 8.56
C GLY A 57 -9.15 -18.73 7.36
N ALA A 58 -9.67 -18.60 6.14
CA ALA A 58 -8.90 -18.47 4.92
C ALA A 58 -9.02 -17.06 4.30
N SER A 59 -8.06 -16.73 3.44
CA SER A 59 -8.06 -15.49 2.65
C SER A 59 -7.81 -15.80 1.18
N THR A 60 -8.38 -14.98 0.29
CA THR A 60 -8.13 -15.01 -1.15
C THR A 60 -7.35 -13.77 -1.55
N ILE A 61 -6.45 -13.90 -2.51
CA ILE A 61 -5.71 -12.79 -3.11
C ILE A 61 -6.26 -12.48 -4.50
N HIS A 62 -6.31 -11.20 -4.86
CA HIS A 62 -6.59 -10.73 -6.22
C HIS A 62 -5.50 -9.74 -6.64
N VAL A 63 -4.76 -10.07 -7.68
CA VAL A 63 -3.80 -9.13 -8.27
C VAL A 63 -4.57 -8.14 -9.14
N LYS A 64 -4.37 -6.85 -8.88
CA LYS A 64 -4.83 -5.74 -9.71
C LYS A 64 -3.60 -5.01 -10.22
N GLY A 65 -3.58 -4.68 -11.50
CA GLY A 65 -2.45 -4.00 -12.13
C GLY A 65 -2.75 -3.67 -13.57
#